data_AF-A0A8S0UY54-F1
#
_entry.id   AF-A0A8S0UY54-F1
#
_cell.length_a   1.000
_cell.length_b   1.000
_cell.length_c   1.000
_cell.angle_alpha   90.00
_cell.angle_beta   90.00
_cell.angle_gamma   90.00
#
_symmetry.space_group_name_H-M   'P 1'
#
loop_
_entity.id
_entity.type
_entity.pdbx_description
1 polymer ?
#
loop_
_entity_poly.entity_id
_entity_poly.type
_entity_poly.pdbx_seq_one_letter_code
_entity_poly.pdbx_strand_id
1 'polypeptide(L)'
;MLKESLKWWLEYKPEKIRWEDIAHEAETGKIYRANYLDKFGRSVLVMRPGFQNTQAVEGQIKYLVYCMENAIWNLNPGQEQMVWLIDFQGWNMGCLSVKVTRETARVLQDRYPERLGLAILYNPPKVFESFWLLVKPFLEHKTYKKVKFVYSDQPQSLKIMEALFEMDKLESAFGGKSTENFSYQAYAKRMKEEEKKMCDASDASNSDQMSVMSELQQSESSISDVGSNASDEGDSTCNDETISNLDCLDAIEHLQLDCRKENDDKNTVKN
;
A
#
# COMPACT_ATOMS: atom_id res chain seq x y z
N MET A 1 7.83 -19.85 1.48
CA MET A 1 7.03 -18.61 1.43
C MET A 1 5.63 -18.86 0.87
N LEU A 2 5.46 -19.22 -0.41
CA LEU A 2 4.11 -19.41 -1.00
C LEU A 2 3.19 -20.38 -0.23
N LYS A 3 3.67 -21.58 0.15
CA LYS A 3 2.87 -22.56 0.91
C LYS A 3 2.39 -22.01 2.26
N GLU A 4 3.26 -21.30 2.97
CA GLU A 4 2.93 -20.70 4.27
C GLU A 4 1.97 -19.53 4.09
N SER A 5 2.10 -18.74 3.02
CA SER A 5 1.15 -17.67 2.71
C SER A 5 -0.23 -18.26 2.37
N LEU A 6 -0.31 -19.29 1.53
CA LEU A 6 -1.57 -19.98 1.23
C LEU A 6 -2.23 -20.57 2.48
N LYS A 7 -1.45 -21.22 3.35
CA LYS A 7 -1.95 -21.72 4.62
C LYS A 7 -2.53 -20.59 5.49
N TRP A 8 -1.81 -19.49 5.60
CA TRP A 8 -2.28 -18.31 6.32
C TRP A 8 -3.56 -17.74 5.70
N TRP A 9 -3.66 -17.66 4.38
CA TRP A 9 -4.89 -17.20 3.71
C TRP A 9 -6.09 -18.11 4.02
N LEU A 10 -5.90 -19.43 4.03
CA LEU A 10 -6.95 -20.39 4.37
C LEU A 10 -7.40 -20.31 5.84
N GLU A 11 -6.47 -20.02 6.76
CA GLU A 11 -6.72 -19.97 8.20
C GLU A 11 -7.24 -18.59 8.64
N TYR A 12 -6.55 -17.52 8.25
CA TYR A 12 -6.81 -16.13 8.65
C TYR A 12 -7.98 -15.52 7.89
N LYS A 13 -8.17 -15.90 6.62
CA LYS A 13 -9.27 -15.46 5.75
C LYS A 13 -9.39 -13.94 5.66
N PRO A 14 -8.33 -13.24 5.19
CA PRO A 14 -8.34 -11.78 5.08
C PRO A 14 -9.50 -11.26 4.22
N GLU A 15 -9.95 -12.03 3.22
CA GLU A 15 -11.09 -11.73 2.36
C GLU A 15 -12.44 -11.69 3.08
N LYS A 16 -12.50 -12.20 4.31
CA LYS A 16 -13.73 -12.23 5.13
C LYS A 16 -13.81 -11.12 6.17
N ILE A 17 -12.75 -10.33 6.33
CA ILE A 17 -12.77 -9.21 7.28
C ILE A 17 -13.75 -8.16 6.76
N ARG A 18 -14.72 -7.81 7.59
CA ARG A 18 -15.75 -6.81 7.28
C ARG A 18 -15.48 -5.50 8.00
N TRP A 19 -16.05 -4.42 7.49
CA TRP A 19 -15.95 -3.10 8.08
C TRP A 19 -16.35 -3.11 9.55
N GLU A 20 -17.43 -3.81 9.90
CA GLU A 20 -17.91 -3.92 11.27
C GLU A 20 -16.88 -4.52 12.23
N ASP A 21 -16.01 -5.42 11.75
CA ASP A 21 -14.95 -6.04 12.57
C ASP A 21 -13.85 -5.04 12.97
N ILE A 22 -13.63 -4.01 12.14
CA ILE A 22 -12.51 -3.08 12.24
C ILE A 22 -12.93 -1.62 12.44
N ALA A 23 -14.23 -1.32 12.46
CA ALA A 23 -14.77 0.04 12.49
C ALA A 23 -14.20 0.86 13.66
N HIS A 24 -14.12 0.25 14.84
CA HIS A 24 -13.56 0.87 16.04
C HIS A 24 -12.06 1.20 15.92
N GLU A 25 -11.28 0.38 15.20
CA GLU A 25 -9.87 0.67 14.91
C GLU A 25 -9.73 1.86 13.95
N ALA A 26 -10.75 2.11 13.11
CA ALA A 26 -10.75 3.15 12.09
C ALA A 26 -11.25 4.54 12.56
N GLU A 27 -11.85 4.64 13.73
CA GLU A 27 -12.54 5.85 14.23
C GLU A 27 -11.69 7.13 14.17
N THR A 28 -10.39 7.01 14.46
CA THR A 28 -9.46 8.14 14.49
C THR A 28 -8.71 8.35 13.18
N GLY A 29 -8.93 7.48 12.18
CA GLY A 29 -8.20 7.50 10.92
C GLY A 29 -6.69 7.33 11.10
N LYS A 30 -6.26 6.48 12.03
CA LYS A 30 -4.83 6.17 12.23
C LYS A 30 -4.20 5.47 11.04
N ILE A 31 -5.00 4.78 10.22
CA ILE A 31 -4.64 4.24 8.92
C ILE A 31 -5.87 4.44 8.03
N TYR A 32 -5.74 4.81 6.77
CA TYR A 32 -6.86 4.79 5.83
C TYR A 32 -6.35 4.82 4.39
N ARG A 33 -7.14 4.25 3.48
CA ARG A 33 -6.92 4.43 2.03
C ARG A 33 -7.40 5.81 1.61
N ALA A 34 -6.60 6.57 0.88
CA ALA A 34 -7.06 7.84 0.29
C ALA A 34 -8.13 7.60 -0.79
N ASN A 35 -8.90 8.63 -1.13
CA ASN A 35 -9.83 8.62 -2.28
C ASN A 35 -9.15 8.98 -3.61
N TYR A 36 -7.84 9.19 -3.61
CA TYR A 36 -7.03 9.50 -4.78
C TYR A 36 -5.91 8.48 -4.94
N LEU A 37 -5.43 8.37 -6.18
CA LEU A 37 -4.21 7.65 -6.53
C LEU A 37 -3.05 8.64 -6.63
N ASP A 38 -1.83 8.12 -6.58
CA ASP A 38 -0.69 8.89 -7.04
C ASP A 38 -0.68 8.97 -8.58
N LYS A 39 0.22 9.79 -9.14
CA LYS A 39 0.37 9.99 -10.59
C LYS A 39 0.80 8.73 -11.36
N PHE A 40 1.21 7.67 -10.66
CA PHE A 40 1.61 6.38 -11.20
C PHE A 40 0.50 5.32 -11.07
N GLY A 41 -0.71 5.74 -10.68
CA GLY A 41 -1.86 4.84 -10.53
C GLY A 41 -1.78 3.93 -9.31
N ARG A 42 -0.92 4.23 -8.34
CA ARG A 42 -0.79 3.47 -7.09
C ARG A 42 -1.82 3.95 -6.08
N SER A 43 -2.46 3.00 -5.39
CA SER A 43 -3.28 3.32 -4.22
C SER A 43 -2.42 3.98 -3.14
N VAL A 44 -2.99 4.98 -2.46
CA VAL A 44 -2.32 5.70 -1.37
C VAL A 44 -2.90 5.27 -0.04
N LEU A 45 -2.04 4.76 0.84
CA LEU A 45 -2.39 4.42 2.21
C LEU A 45 -1.80 5.45 3.16
N VAL A 46 -2.66 6.22 3.81
CA VAL A 46 -2.25 7.21 4.81
C VAL A 46 -2.12 6.53 6.17
N MET A 47 -1.03 6.82 6.89
CA MET A 47 -0.80 6.32 8.24
C MET A 47 -0.49 7.49 9.16
N ARG A 48 -1.24 7.59 10.26
CA ARG A 48 -1.14 8.67 11.25
C ARG A 48 -0.90 8.06 12.63
N PRO A 49 0.33 7.63 12.95
CA PRO A 49 0.63 6.94 14.20
C PRO A 49 0.27 7.75 15.47
N GLY A 50 0.23 9.09 15.40
CA GLY A 50 -0.25 9.94 16.50
C GLY A 50 -1.72 9.79 16.86
N PHE A 51 -2.52 9.12 16.01
CA PHE A 51 -3.95 8.92 16.17
C PHE A 51 -4.31 7.52 16.70
N GLN A 52 -3.34 6.77 17.24
CA GLN A 52 -3.59 5.45 17.82
C GLN A 52 -4.66 5.51 18.93
N ASN A 53 -5.71 4.71 18.80
CA ASN A 53 -6.87 4.69 19.71
C ASN A 53 -7.09 3.36 20.43
N THR A 54 -6.36 2.31 20.04
CA THR A 54 -6.50 0.97 20.63
C THR A 54 -5.14 0.44 21.11
N GLN A 55 -5.16 -0.61 21.93
CA GLN A 55 -3.94 -1.27 22.46
C GLN A 55 -3.82 -2.73 22.01
N ALA A 56 -4.91 -3.34 21.53
CA ALA A 56 -4.95 -4.74 21.16
C ALA A 56 -4.19 -4.98 19.85
N VAL A 57 -3.08 -5.72 19.93
CA VAL A 57 -2.24 -6.03 18.75
C VAL A 57 -3.04 -6.73 17.66
N GLU A 58 -3.90 -7.68 18.03
CA GLU A 58 -4.71 -8.43 17.06
C GLU A 58 -5.66 -7.53 16.26
N GLY A 59 -6.36 -6.60 16.92
CA GLY A 59 -7.25 -5.64 16.27
C GLY A 59 -6.50 -4.71 15.32
N GLN A 60 -5.34 -4.21 15.75
CA GLN A 60 -4.49 -3.35 14.92
C GLN A 60 -3.94 -4.08 13.69
N ILE A 61 -3.52 -5.34 13.84
CA ILE A 61 -3.06 -6.16 12.71
C ILE A 61 -4.21 -6.49 11.76
N LYS A 62 -5.38 -6.85 12.30
CA LYS A 62 -6.58 -7.10 11.48
C LYS A 62 -6.98 -5.86 10.68
N TYR A 63 -6.91 -4.68 11.30
CA TYR A 63 -7.19 -3.43 10.61
C TYR A 63 -6.16 -3.09 9.52
N LEU A 64 -4.87 -3.30 9.79
CA LEU A 64 -3.83 -3.16 8.77
C LEU A 64 -4.09 -4.09 7.58
N VAL A 65 -4.38 -5.37 7.84
CA VAL A 65 -4.69 -6.35 6.78
C VAL A 65 -5.90 -5.88 5.96
N TYR A 66 -6.99 -5.47 6.61
CA TYR A 66 -8.17 -4.93 5.94
C TYR A 66 -7.82 -3.75 5.02
N CYS A 67 -7.01 -2.81 5.48
CA CYS A 67 -6.56 -1.67 4.70
C CYS A 67 -5.67 -2.07 3.51
N MET A 68 -4.79 -3.06 3.70
CA MET A 68 -3.94 -3.60 2.63
C MET A 68 -4.76 -4.29 1.55
N GLU A 69 -5.70 -5.17 1.92
CA GLU A 69 -6.60 -5.85 0.97
C GLU A 69 -7.44 -4.84 0.17
N ASN A 70 -8.02 -3.85 0.85
CA ASN A 70 -8.76 -2.78 0.19
C ASN A 70 -7.88 -1.96 -0.76
N ALA A 71 -6.63 -1.69 -0.40
CA ALA A 71 -5.70 -0.99 -1.27
C ALA A 71 -5.34 -1.83 -2.51
N ILE A 72 -5.12 -3.14 -2.34
CA ILE A 72 -4.79 -4.07 -3.43
C ILE A 72 -5.96 -4.19 -4.41
N TRP A 73 -7.19 -4.36 -3.92
CA TRP A 73 -8.39 -4.47 -4.77
C TRP A 73 -8.63 -3.24 -5.64
N ASN A 74 -8.17 -2.07 -5.19
CA ASN A 74 -8.35 -0.80 -5.88
C ASN A 74 -7.10 -0.36 -6.67
N LEU A 75 -6.15 -1.25 -6.92
CA LEU A 75 -5.06 -0.98 -7.85
C LEU A 75 -5.56 -1.01 -9.29
N ASN A 76 -4.98 -0.15 -10.13
CA ASN A 76 -5.24 -0.20 -11.56
C ASN A 76 -4.70 -1.52 -12.15
N PRO A 77 -5.26 -2.01 -13.28
CA PRO A 77 -4.70 -3.16 -13.99
C PRO A 77 -3.20 -2.98 -14.26
N GLY A 78 -2.41 -4.01 -13.98
CA GLY A 78 -0.94 -3.97 -14.13
C GLY A 78 -0.18 -3.30 -12.99
N GLN A 79 -0.87 -2.69 -12.02
CA GLN A 79 -0.24 -2.13 -10.82
C GLN A 79 -0.33 -3.13 -9.66
N GLU A 80 0.81 -3.35 -8.98
CA GLU A 80 0.91 -4.29 -7.85
C GLU A 80 1.31 -3.61 -6.54
N GLN A 81 1.71 -2.33 -6.62
CA GLN A 81 2.28 -1.57 -5.51
C GLN A 81 1.40 -0.42 -5.07
N MET A 82 1.57 -0.04 -3.80
CA MET A 82 0.93 1.10 -3.17
C MET A 82 1.97 2.08 -2.61
N VAL A 83 1.54 3.32 -2.37
CA VAL A 83 2.33 4.35 -1.70
C VAL A 83 1.83 4.51 -0.27
N TRP A 84 2.76 4.56 0.68
CA TRP A 84 2.44 4.90 2.06
C TRP A 84 2.79 6.35 2.33
N LEU A 85 1.87 7.07 2.95
CA LEU A 85 2.02 8.48 3.30
C LEU A 85 1.84 8.62 4.81
N ILE A 86 2.95 8.89 5.51
CA ILE A 86 3.00 8.85 6.97
C ILE A 86 3.01 10.28 7.51
N ASP A 87 1.98 10.60 8.29
CA ASP A 87 1.80 11.86 9.01
C ASP A 87 2.19 11.70 10.48
N PHE A 88 3.08 12.58 10.95
CA PHE A 88 3.55 12.57 12.33
C PHE A 88 2.78 13.54 13.25
N GLN A 89 1.65 14.10 12.82
CA GLN A 89 0.79 14.88 13.69
C GLN A 89 0.38 14.08 14.93
N GLY A 90 0.60 14.67 16.11
CA GLY A 90 0.32 14.03 17.41
C GLY A 90 1.26 12.90 17.79
N TRP A 91 2.28 12.59 16.97
CA TRP A 91 3.20 11.50 17.23
C TRP A 91 4.11 11.79 18.43
N ASN A 92 4.31 10.76 19.25
CA ASN A 92 5.34 10.70 20.28
C ASN A 92 5.85 9.25 20.42
N MET A 93 6.91 9.04 21.21
CA MET A 93 7.52 7.71 21.38
C MET A 93 6.58 6.63 21.95
N GLY A 94 5.49 7.03 22.61
CA GLY A 94 4.49 6.11 23.15
C GLY A 94 3.43 5.68 22.15
N CYS A 95 3.34 6.31 20.97
CA CYS A 95 2.32 6.01 19.97
C CYS A 95 2.51 4.63 19.32
N LEU A 96 3.74 4.09 19.29
CA LEU A 96 4.07 2.84 18.64
C LEU A 96 4.69 1.85 19.62
N SER A 97 4.00 0.72 19.82
CA SER A 97 4.52 -0.42 20.58
C SER A 97 5.49 -1.23 19.73
N VAL A 98 6.69 -1.52 20.25
CA VAL A 98 7.68 -2.41 19.61
C VAL A 98 7.06 -3.77 19.24
N LYS A 99 6.11 -4.26 20.05
CA LYS A 99 5.39 -5.51 19.77
C LYS A 99 4.55 -5.38 18.49
N VAL A 100 3.77 -4.31 18.37
CA VAL A 100 2.96 -4.03 17.17
C VAL A 100 3.86 -3.84 15.96
N THR A 101 4.92 -3.02 16.07
CA THR A 101 5.87 -2.79 14.96
C THR A 101 6.48 -4.09 14.45
N ARG A 102 6.87 -5.01 15.34
CA ARG A 102 7.41 -6.31 14.96
C ARG A 102 6.38 -7.21 14.28
N GLU A 103 5.16 -7.30 14.81
CA GLU A 103 4.11 -8.10 14.17
C GLU A 103 3.69 -7.51 12.81
N THR A 104 3.62 -6.18 12.70
CA THR A 104 3.41 -5.47 11.43
C THR A 104 4.49 -5.83 10.41
N ALA A 105 5.78 -5.74 10.78
CA ALA A 105 6.88 -6.10 9.89
C ALA A 105 6.78 -7.55 9.40
N ARG A 106 6.47 -8.50 10.30
CA ARG A 106 6.26 -9.91 9.95
C ARG A 106 5.12 -10.12 8.96
N VAL A 107 3.95 -9.54 9.22
CA VAL A 107 2.79 -9.65 8.32
C VAL A 107 3.12 -9.11 6.94
N LEU A 108 3.78 -7.96 6.85
CA LEU A 108 4.14 -7.35 5.57
C LEU A 108 5.16 -8.20 4.80
N GLN A 109 6.19 -8.72 5.47
CA GLN A 109 7.23 -9.53 4.85
C GLN A 109 6.70 -10.90 4.39
N ASP A 110 5.95 -11.58 5.24
CA ASP A 110 5.53 -12.96 4.99
C ASP A 110 4.28 -13.05 4.11
N ARG A 111 3.40 -12.05 4.17
CA ARG A 111 2.04 -12.11 3.56
C ARG A 111 1.83 -11.10 2.45
N TYR A 112 2.52 -9.96 2.49
CA TYR A 112 2.38 -8.89 1.50
C TYR A 112 3.74 -8.45 0.89
N PRO A 113 4.57 -9.41 0.43
CA PRO A 113 5.89 -9.08 -0.10
C PRO A 113 5.76 -8.15 -1.33
N GLU A 114 6.73 -7.23 -1.46
CA GLU A 114 6.86 -6.29 -2.59
C GLU A 114 5.65 -5.38 -2.89
N ARG A 115 4.65 -5.31 -1.99
CA ARG A 115 3.49 -4.40 -2.14
C ARG A 115 3.82 -2.93 -1.91
N LEU A 116 4.86 -2.62 -1.15
CA LEU A 116 5.30 -1.24 -0.95
C LEU A 116 6.08 -0.76 -2.17
N GLY A 117 5.59 0.27 -2.86
CA GLY A 117 6.33 0.97 -3.91
C GLY A 117 7.17 2.11 -3.33
N LEU A 118 6.57 2.94 -2.49
CA LEU A 118 7.23 4.08 -1.85
C LEU A 118 6.61 4.37 -0.48
N ALA A 119 7.42 4.75 0.51
CA ALA A 119 6.96 5.25 1.80
C ALA A 119 7.46 6.68 2.01
N ILE A 120 6.54 7.63 2.20
CA ILE A 120 6.85 9.04 2.40
C ILE A 120 6.59 9.36 3.87
N LEU A 121 7.64 9.76 4.57
CA LEU A 121 7.56 10.27 5.94
C LEU A 121 7.50 11.79 5.84
N TYR A 122 6.32 12.35 6.06
CA TYR A 122 6.07 13.78 5.89
C TYR A 122 6.21 14.50 7.23
N ASN A 123 7.10 15.49 7.29
CA ASN A 123 7.44 16.26 8.48
C ASN A 123 7.72 15.40 9.73
N PRO A 124 8.57 14.35 9.67
CA PRO A 124 8.90 13.59 10.86
C PRO A 124 9.60 14.49 11.89
N PRO A 125 9.22 14.42 13.18
CA PRO A 125 9.86 15.23 14.21
C PRO A 125 11.32 14.82 14.35
N LYS A 126 12.21 15.74 14.77
CA LYS A 126 13.65 15.46 14.88
C LYS A 126 13.98 14.22 15.74
N VAL A 127 13.19 13.98 16.79
CA VAL A 127 13.32 12.80 17.66
C VAL A 127 12.99 11.47 16.96
N PHE A 128 12.34 11.50 15.79
CA PHE A 128 12.00 10.32 15.00
C PHE A 128 13.25 9.62 14.46
N GLU A 129 14.35 10.32 14.22
CA GLU A 129 15.60 9.71 13.74
C GLU A 129 16.08 8.58 14.68
N SER A 130 15.99 8.79 15.99
CA SER A 130 16.31 7.76 17.00
C SER A 130 15.36 6.56 16.92
N PHE A 131 14.07 6.80 16.68
CA PHE A 131 13.10 5.73 16.48
C PHE A 131 13.34 4.96 15.18
N TRP A 132 13.71 5.66 14.10
CA TRP A 132 14.05 5.06 12.82
C TRP A 132 15.21 4.07 12.94
N LEU A 133 16.22 4.39 13.75
CA LEU A 133 17.33 3.47 14.04
C LEU A 133 16.88 2.17 14.74
N LEU A 134 15.83 2.23 15.56
CA LEU A 134 15.25 1.06 16.22
C LEU A 134 14.41 0.21 15.27
N VAL A 135 13.71 0.83 14.31
CA VAL A 135 12.82 0.13 13.37
C VAL A 135 13.57 -0.44 12.17
N LYS A 136 14.61 0.25 11.69
CA LYS A 136 15.40 -0.12 10.52
C LYS A 136 15.87 -1.58 10.49
N PRO A 137 16.31 -2.21 11.60
CA PRO A 137 16.71 -3.63 11.61
C PRO A 137 15.59 -4.62 11.26
N PHE A 138 14.32 -4.22 11.41
CA PHE A 138 13.17 -5.05 11.03
C PHE A 138 12.79 -4.91 9.56
N LEU A 139 13.39 -3.96 8.82
CA LEU A 139 13.10 -3.71 7.41
C LEU A 139 14.20 -4.30 6.54
N GLU A 140 13.81 -4.92 5.43
CA GLU A 140 14.78 -5.43 4.47
C GLU A 140 15.50 -4.29 3.74
N HIS A 141 16.66 -4.62 3.15
CA HIS A 141 17.50 -3.65 2.44
C HIS A 141 16.76 -2.94 1.31
N LYS A 142 15.88 -3.65 0.59
CA LYS A 142 15.07 -3.05 -0.48
C LYS A 142 14.00 -2.11 0.06
N THR A 143 13.44 -2.41 1.23
CA THR A 143 12.38 -1.60 1.86
C THR A 143 12.89 -0.24 2.29
N TYR A 144 14.07 -0.14 2.91
CA TYR A 144 14.56 1.18 3.34
C TYR A 144 14.85 2.12 2.16
N LYS A 145 15.23 1.59 0.98
CA LYS A 145 15.49 2.42 -0.21
C LYS A 145 14.22 3.10 -0.73
N LYS A 146 13.06 2.48 -0.47
CA LYS A 146 11.74 3.01 -0.81
C LYS A 146 11.27 4.10 0.17
N VAL A 147 12.03 4.39 1.23
CA VAL A 147 11.65 5.36 2.27
C VAL A 147 12.20 6.74 1.92
N LYS A 148 11.31 7.73 1.83
CA LYS A 148 11.63 9.11 1.49
C LYS A 148 11.17 10.02 2.63
N PHE A 149 12.06 10.88 3.09
CA PHE A 149 11.76 11.91 4.09
C PHE A 149 11.41 13.19 3.33
N VAL A 150 10.29 13.81 3.68
CA VAL A 150 9.80 15.04 3.05
C VAL A 150 9.55 16.06 4.14
N TYR A 151 10.13 17.24 3.98
CA TYR A 151 9.96 18.37 4.91
C TYR A 151 9.30 19.55 4.20
N SER A 152 8.23 20.10 4.78
CA SER A 152 7.43 21.16 4.17
C SER A 152 8.15 22.50 4.08
N ASP A 153 9.19 22.70 4.90
CA ASP A 153 10.06 23.88 4.88
C ASP A 153 11.21 23.78 3.86
N GLN A 154 11.33 22.65 3.15
CA GLN A 154 12.38 22.40 2.16
C GLN A 154 11.81 22.33 0.74
N PRO A 155 12.11 23.31 -0.14
CA PRO A 155 11.58 23.33 -1.50
C PRO A 155 11.89 22.07 -2.33
N GLN A 156 13.06 21.46 -2.13
CA GLN A 156 13.45 20.22 -2.84
C GLN A 156 12.58 19.02 -2.43
N SER A 157 12.19 18.95 -1.15
CA SER A 157 11.28 17.91 -0.64
C SER A 157 9.87 18.07 -1.21
N LEU A 158 9.41 19.31 -1.42
CA LEU A 158 8.10 19.58 -2.04
C LEU A 158 8.03 19.12 -3.50
N LYS A 159 9.13 19.19 -4.26
CA LYS A 159 9.19 18.65 -5.62
C LYS A 159 8.88 17.15 -5.69
N ILE A 160 9.25 16.40 -4.64
CA ILE A 160 8.91 14.96 -4.55
C ILE A 160 7.39 14.79 -4.48
N MET A 161 6.71 15.60 -3.66
CA MET A 161 5.25 15.56 -3.55
C MET A 161 4.57 15.98 -4.86
N GLU A 162 5.05 17.05 -5.49
CA GLU A 162 4.53 17.53 -6.78
C GLU A 162 4.74 16.52 -7.91
N ALA A 163 5.85 15.78 -7.90
CA ALA A 163 6.12 14.73 -8.89
C ALA A 163 5.20 13.51 -8.70
N LEU A 164 4.84 13.20 -7.45
CA LEU A 164 4.07 11.99 -7.11
C LEU A 164 2.56 12.22 -7.09
N PHE A 165 2.08 13.41 -6.74
CA PHE A 165 0.67 13.64 -6.47
C PHE A 165 0.07 14.81 -7.28
N GLU A 166 -1.23 14.72 -7.54
CA GLU A 166 -2.02 15.87 -7.95
C GLU A 166 -2.30 16.76 -6.74
N MET A 167 -1.64 17.91 -6.66
CA MET A 167 -1.67 18.76 -5.47
C MET A 167 -3.08 19.28 -5.11
N ASP A 168 -4.00 19.37 -6.08
CA ASP A 168 -5.38 19.79 -5.82
C ASP A 168 -6.22 18.69 -5.14
N LYS A 169 -5.82 17.41 -5.27
CA LYS A 169 -6.46 16.27 -4.61
C LYS A 169 -5.76 15.90 -3.30
N LEU A 170 -4.46 16.12 -3.22
CA LEU A 170 -3.66 15.83 -2.03
C LEU A 170 -4.15 16.62 -0.81
N GLU A 171 -4.20 15.95 0.35
CA GLU A 171 -4.65 16.56 1.61
C GLU A 171 -3.70 17.67 2.07
N SER A 172 -4.27 18.73 2.67
CA SER A 172 -3.49 19.86 3.20
C SER A 172 -2.46 19.46 4.26
N ALA A 173 -2.69 18.37 5.02
CA ALA A 173 -1.72 17.81 5.97
C ALA A 173 -0.39 17.43 5.30
N PHE A 174 -0.39 17.16 3.99
CA PHE A 174 0.77 16.80 3.19
C PHE A 174 1.19 17.90 2.21
N GLY A 175 0.77 19.14 2.45
CA GLY A 175 1.09 20.29 1.61
C GLY A 175 0.24 20.40 0.33
N GLY A 176 -0.81 19.59 0.20
CA GLY A 176 -1.80 19.72 -0.87
C GLY A 176 -2.78 20.87 -0.67
N LYS A 177 -3.67 21.07 -1.64
CA LYS A 177 -4.69 22.12 -1.64
C LYS A 177 -6.08 21.61 -1.29
N SER A 178 -6.26 20.29 -1.16
CA SER A 178 -7.54 19.73 -0.72
C SER A 178 -7.83 20.15 0.72
N THR A 179 -9.00 20.75 0.91
CA THR A 179 -9.53 21.15 2.22
C THR A 179 -10.29 20.02 2.91
N GLU A 180 -10.45 18.88 2.23
CA GLU A 180 -11.08 17.70 2.80
C GLU A 180 -10.13 17.02 3.77
N ASN A 181 -10.44 17.07 5.05
CA ASN A 181 -9.76 16.29 6.08
C ASN A 181 -10.41 14.91 6.21
N PHE A 182 -9.68 13.96 6.81
CA PHE A 182 -10.23 12.66 7.16
C PHE A 182 -11.55 12.80 7.94
N SER A 183 -12.62 12.20 7.41
CA SER A 183 -13.92 12.09 8.05
C SER A 183 -14.27 10.61 8.20
N TYR A 184 -14.38 10.15 9.45
CA TYR A 184 -14.72 8.76 9.74
C TYR A 184 -16.04 8.36 9.08
N GLN A 185 -17.07 9.21 9.11
CA GLN A 185 -18.37 8.90 8.52
C GLN A 185 -18.30 8.74 7.00
N ALA A 186 -17.59 9.63 6.31
CA ALA A 186 -17.40 9.54 4.86
C ALA A 186 -16.56 8.31 4.49
N TYR A 187 -15.50 8.04 5.25
CA TYR A 187 -14.65 6.87 5.05
C TYR A 187 -15.42 5.57 5.28
N ALA A 188 -16.14 5.45 6.39
CA ALA A 188 -16.96 4.28 6.71
C ALA A 188 -18.01 4.01 5.64
N LYS A 189 -18.71 5.05 5.17
CA LYS A 189 -19.68 4.93 4.08
C LYS A 189 -19.03 4.36 2.82
N ARG A 190 -17.89 4.91 2.41
CA ARG A 190 -17.16 4.47 1.21
C ARG A 190 -16.70 3.01 1.33
N MET A 191 -16.14 2.62 2.48
CA MET A 191 -15.69 1.26 2.72
C MET A 191 -16.83 0.26 2.62
N LYS A 192 -17.99 0.54 3.24
CA LYS A 192 -19.19 -0.32 3.13
C LYS A 192 -19.71 -0.45 1.71
N GLU A 193 -19.74 0.65 0.96
CA GLU A 193 -20.18 0.66 -0.44
C GLU A 193 -19.25 -0.17 -1.34
N GLU A 194 -17.94 -0.11 -1.11
CA GLU A 194 -16.95 -0.87 -1.86
C GLU A 194 -16.98 -2.35 -1.51
N GLU A 195 -17.08 -2.71 -0.23
CA GLU A 195 -17.25 -4.11 0.17
C GLU A 195 -18.49 -4.73 -0.45
N LYS A 196 -19.60 -3.99 -0.54
CA LYS A 196 -20.81 -4.47 -1.22
C LYS A 196 -20.52 -4.80 -2.68
N LYS A 197 -19.81 -3.91 -3.40
CA LYS A 197 -19.41 -4.14 -4.79
C LYS A 197 -18.48 -5.35 -4.92
N MET A 198 -17.57 -5.56 -3.97
CA MET A 198 -16.68 -6.74 -3.96
C MET A 198 -17.46 -8.05 -3.80
N CYS A 199 -18.45 -8.08 -2.90
CA CYS A 199 -19.34 -9.23 -2.76
C CYS A 199 -20.13 -9.48 -4.06
N ASP A 200 -20.76 -8.44 -4.60
CA ASP A 200 -21.57 -8.55 -5.82
C ASP A 200 -20.75 -9.06 -7.02
N ALA A 201 -19.50 -8.60 -7.17
CA ALA A 201 -18.57 -9.07 -8.21
C ALA A 201 -18.13 -10.52 -7.99
N SER A 202 -17.90 -10.92 -6.74
CA SER A 202 -17.54 -12.29 -6.39
C SER A 202 -18.68 -13.26 -6.68
N ASP A 203 -19.92 -12.88 -6.38
CA ASP A 203 -21.11 -13.68 -6.66
C ASP A 203 -21.35 -13.83 -8.17
N ALA A 204 -21.14 -12.77 -8.95
CA ALA A 204 -21.19 -12.84 -10.42
C ALA A 204 -20.11 -13.79 -10.98
N SER A 205 -18.88 -13.72 -10.47
CA SER A 205 -17.80 -14.61 -10.90
C SER A 205 -18.05 -16.08 -10.53
N ASN A 206 -18.69 -16.36 -9.39
CA ASN A 206 -19.08 -17.70 -9.00
C ASN A 206 -20.23 -18.24 -9.86
N SER A 207 -21.17 -17.39 -10.31
CA SER A 207 -22.20 -17.82 -11.26
C SER A 207 -21.61 -18.15 -12.64
N ASP A 208 -20.60 -17.39 -13.09
CA ASP A 208 -19.91 -17.64 -14.36
C ASP A 208 -19.01 -18.89 -14.27
N GLN A 209 -18.29 -19.10 -13.15
CA GLN A 209 -17.51 -20.33 -12.94
C GLN A 209 -18.40 -21.58 -12.89
N MET A 210 -19.60 -21.48 -12.31
CA MET A 210 -20.56 -22.59 -12.27
C MET A 210 -21.18 -22.85 -13.65
N SER A 211 -21.35 -21.81 -14.48
CA SER A 211 -21.72 -21.93 -15.91
C SER A 211 -20.63 -22.63 -16.71
N VAL A 212 -19.37 -22.21 -16.57
CA VAL A 212 -18.22 -22.79 -17.30
C VAL A 212 -17.94 -24.23 -16.87
N MET A 213 -18.05 -24.56 -15.57
CA MET A 213 -17.97 -25.95 -15.10
C MET A 213 -19.12 -26.82 -15.64
N SER A 214 -20.32 -26.26 -15.78
CA SER A 214 -21.46 -26.97 -16.35
C SER A 214 -21.32 -27.20 -17.87
N GLU A 215 -20.67 -26.30 -18.60
CA GLU A 215 -20.36 -26.46 -20.04
C GLU A 215 -19.21 -27.46 -20.28
N LEU A 216 -18.19 -27.49 -19.41
CA LEU A 216 -17.13 -28.50 -19.47
C LEU A 216 -17.65 -29.92 -19.21
N GLN A 217 -18.63 -30.09 -18.32
CA GLN A 217 -19.27 -31.39 -18.09
C GLN A 217 -20.16 -31.88 -19.25
N GLN A 218 -20.64 -30.97 -20.11
CA GLN A 218 -21.40 -31.35 -21.31
C GLN A 218 -20.51 -31.66 -22.52
N SER A 219 -19.30 -31.11 -22.57
CA SER A 219 -18.34 -31.41 -23.64
C SER A 219 -17.57 -32.73 -23.41
N GLU A 220 -17.37 -33.16 -22.16
CA GLU A 220 -16.74 -34.46 -21.85
C GLU A 220 -17.60 -35.69 -22.18
N SER A 221 -18.92 -35.55 -22.38
CA SER A 221 -19.78 -36.69 -22.76
C SER A 221 -19.78 -37.02 -24.26
N SER A 222 -19.01 -36.31 -25.08
CA SER A 222 -19.18 -36.36 -26.55
C SER A 222 -17.91 -36.62 -27.38
N ILE A 223 -16.72 -36.77 -26.79
CA ILE A 223 -15.49 -36.99 -27.57
C ILE A 223 -14.67 -38.14 -26.97
N SER A 224 -15.05 -39.36 -27.32
CA SER A 224 -14.14 -40.50 -27.38
C SER A 224 -13.99 -40.90 -28.83
N ASP A 225 -13.02 -40.33 -29.56
CA ASP A 225 -12.22 -41.10 -30.52
C ASP A 225 -11.09 -40.29 -31.20
N VAL A 226 -9.92 -40.95 -31.25
CA VAL A 226 -8.80 -40.81 -32.20
C VAL A 226 -7.85 -39.59 -32.10
N GLY A 227 -6.65 -39.85 -31.54
CA GLY A 227 -5.39 -40.00 -32.31
C GLY A 227 -4.65 -38.78 -32.88
N SER A 228 -3.54 -38.43 -32.23
CA SER A 228 -2.20 -38.04 -32.73
C SER A 228 -2.03 -37.07 -33.94
N ASN A 229 -1.43 -35.89 -33.72
CA ASN A 229 -0.07 -35.52 -34.19
C ASN A 229 0.24 -34.00 -34.13
N ALA A 230 1.46 -33.71 -33.63
CA ALA A 230 2.48 -32.74 -34.08
C ALA A 230 2.19 -31.25 -34.42
N SER A 231 3.00 -30.39 -33.77
CA SER A 231 3.70 -29.16 -34.23
C SER A 231 2.89 -27.96 -34.74
N ASP A 232 3.09 -26.77 -34.15
CA ASP A 232 3.84 -25.67 -34.80
C ASP A 232 4.17 -24.51 -33.83
N GLU A 233 5.19 -23.73 -34.20
CA GLU A 233 5.73 -22.56 -33.51
C GLU A 233 4.80 -21.33 -33.52
N GLY A 234 5.04 -20.40 -32.57
CA GLY A 234 4.39 -19.09 -32.54
C GLY A 234 5.07 -18.15 -31.56
N ASP A 235 6.04 -17.39 -32.08
CA ASP A 235 6.65 -16.21 -31.46
C ASP A 235 5.62 -15.07 -31.32
N SER A 236 5.70 -14.30 -30.23
CA SER A 236 4.96 -13.05 -30.06
C SER A 236 5.60 -12.20 -28.96
N THR A 237 6.56 -11.37 -29.36
CA THR A 237 6.95 -10.15 -28.66
C THR A 237 5.80 -9.14 -28.60
N CYS A 238 5.58 -8.53 -27.43
CA CYS A 238 5.00 -7.19 -27.35
C CYS A 238 5.61 -6.39 -26.18
N ASN A 239 5.81 -5.11 -26.49
CA ASN A 239 6.77 -4.18 -25.94
C ASN A 239 6.14 -3.22 -24.92
N ASP A 240 6.98 -2.76 -23.98
CA ASP A 240 7.24 -1.34 -23.67
C ASP A 240 6.15 -0.48 -22.99
N GLU A 241 6.05 -0.62 -21.66
CA GLU A 241 5.54 0.45 -20.74
C GLU A 241 6.39 0.61 -19.46
N THR A 242 7.47 -0.17 -19.30
CA THR A 242 8.29 -0.18 -18.09
C THR A 242 9.41 0.88 -18.07
N ILE A 243 9.70 1.51 -19.21
CA ILE A 243 10.84 2.42 -19.35
C ILE A 243 10.57 3.81 -18.72
N SER A 244 9.32 4.30 -18.72
CA SER A 244 8.99 5.64 -18.17
C SER A 244 8.99 5.71 -16.63
N ASN A 245 8.71 4.60 -15.96
CA ASN A 245 8.67 4.53 -14.50
C ASN A 245 10.07 4.50 -13.87
N LEU A 246 11.05 3.93 -14.57
CA LEU A 246 12.43 3.87 -14.10
C LEU A 246 13.08 5.25 -14.12
N ASP A 247 12.89 6.01 -15.21
CA ASP A 247 13.43 7.38 -15.37
C ASP A 247 12.91 8.34 -14.29
N CYS A 248 11.65 8.19 -13.84
CA CYS A 248 11.11 9.04 -12.79
C CYS A 248 11.60 8.63 -11.38
N LEU A 249 11.76 7.34 -11.12
CA LEU A 249 12.37 6.86 -9.86
C LEU A 249 13.82 7.33 -9.74
N ASP A 250 14.57 7.30 -10.84
CA ASP A 250 15.93 7.82 -10.91
C ASP A 250 15.98 9.33 -10.69
N ALA A 251 15.02 10.09 -11.27
CA ALA A 251 14.88 11.51 -11.00
C ALA A 251 14.57 11.82 -9.51
N ILE A 252 13.75 10.99 -8.85
CA ILE A 252 13.47 11.09 -7.41
C ILE A 252 14.71 10.73 -6.58
N GLU A 253 15.50 9.74 -6.98
CA GLU A 253 16.77 9.41 -6.31
C GLU A 253 17.81 10.52 -6.44
N HIS A 254 17.93 11.14 -7.62
CA HIS A 254 18.81 12.28 -7.84
C HIS A 254 18.45 13.48 -6.95
N LEU A 255 17.16 13.82 -6.86
CA LEU A 255 16.69 14.88 -5.96
C LEU A 255 17.03 14.62 -4.49
N GLN A 256 17.13 13.35 -4.06
CA GLN A 256 17.50 13.01 -2.69
C GLN A 256 18.99 13.10 -2.38
N LEU A 257 19.84 12.74 -3.34
CA LEU A 257 21.30 12.85 -3.18
C LEU A 257 21.71 14.30 -2.98
N ASP A 258 21.04 15.22 -3.66
CA ASP A 258 21.28 16.66 -3.52
C ASP A 258 20.79 17.17 -2.15
N CYS A 259 19.62 16.72 -1.66
CA CYS A 259 19.12 17.05 -0.32
C CYS A 259 20.07 16.62 0.82
N ARG A 260 20.73 15.45 0.70
CA ARG A 260 21.67 14.98 1.74
C ARG A 260 22.94 15.83 1.77
N LYS A 261 23.49 16.18 0.61
CA LYS A 261 24.69 17.03 0.50
C LYS A 261 24.46 18.42 1.07
N GLU A 262 23.31 19.04 0.79
CA GLU A 262 22.99 20.36 1.36
C GLU A 262 22.84 20.36 2.89
N ASN A 263 22.38 19.26 3.49
CA ASN A 263 22.27 19.14 4.95
C ASN A 263 23.63 18.88 5.62
N ASP A 264 24.53 18.15 4.97
CA ASP A 264 25.90 17.94 5.46
C ASP A 264 26.74 19.23 5.36
N ASP A 265 26.57 20.02 4.29
CA ASP A 265 27.25 21.31 4.12
C ASP A 265 26.79 22.35 5.15
N LYS A 266 25.49 22.37 5.50
CA LYS A 266 24.96 23.26 6.54
C LYS A 266 25.42 22.90 7.95
N ASN A 267 25.75 21.64 8.21
CA ASN A 267 26.31 21.19 9.49
C ASN A 267 27.82 21.41 9.61
N THR A 268 28.53 21.53 8.48
CA THR A 268 30.00 21.73 8.47
C THR A 268 30.40 23.20 8.69
N VAL A 269 29.51 24.15 8.38
CA VAL A 269 29.77 25.61 8.53
C VAL A 269 29.50 26.13 9.96
N LYS A 270 29.08 25.27 10.91
CA LYS A 270 28.74 25.65 12.30
C LYS A 270 29.70 25.16 13.39
N ASN A 271 30.89 24.66 13.03
CA ASN A 271 31.97 24.39 13.99
C ASN A 271 33.14 25.35 13.82
#